data_AF-A0A7Y5K3F2-F1
#
_entry.id   AF-A0A7Y5K3F2-F1
#
_cell.length_a   1.000
_cell.length_b   1.000
_cell.length_c   1.000
_cell.angle_alpha   90.00
_cell.angle_beta   90.00
_cell.angle_gamma   90.00
#
_symmetry.space_group_name_H-M   'P 1'
#
loop_
_entity.id
_entity.type
_entity.pdbx_description
1 polymer ?
#
loop_
_entity_poly.entity_id
_entity_poly.type
_entity_poly.pdbx_seq_one_letter_code
_entity_poly.pdbx_strand_id
1 'polypeptide(L)'
;MRPTFLALAFAALPLAAGAQEGRFTHADTLRGSNTPERAWWDAAFYDLHIAVSPRDSSIRGWNGITYTVLGAAREMQIDLSQRMTVDSIVQDGARLTHRRDGNALFVRLASPQEVGSRRAVTVWYHGKPVVAVHAPWDGGFVWTRDSVGNPWFVTAVEGIGASTFWPLKDSWADEPDSQRVAITVPDGIMDVSNGRLRRTTPNGDGTTTWEWFVSSPINSYDIAVNAGKYAHIADSYEGKNGKLTLDFYPLAIHEDTARKQFAQAKSMLACFEEWFGPYPWYEDGYKLVETPHLGMEHQSAVAYGNHFKNGYLGQDLSHTGLGLSWDYIIVHESGHEWFGNNITAKDPADMWVHEGFTSYSEGIYVECQKGKAAGARYLRGLRANIENDRPVVGVFGVNNEGSGDMYYKGANMLHTVRHIVADDAKWKDILRGLNSTFRRQTVSGEQVERYISQQAGTDLSKVFAQYLTTTKIPAFQYRLDGQTLVYRWSNVVDGFDMPLRVAVGGTPWLIRPGTSWQRTKLPAIGDGAVVVDPDFFVTVERASTAGAASGTR
;
A
#
# COMPACT_ATOMS: atom_id res chain seq x y z
N MET A 1 -2.42 -13.09 52.09
CA MET A 1 -1.91 -13.74 50.86
C MET A 1 -2.23 -12.83 49.69
N ARG A 2 -1.22 -12.14 49.15
CA ARG A 2 -1.31 -11.26 47.96
C ARG A 2 -0.44 -11.90 46.87
N PRO A 3 -0.88 -11.98 45.60
CA PRO A 3 -0.04 -12.51 44.54
C PRO A 3 0.91 -11.42 44.03
N THR A 4 2.18 -11.77 43.94
CA THR A 4 3.26 -10.95 43.38
C THR A 4 3.22 -11.07 41.86
N PHE A 5 2.96 -9.98 41.14
CA PHE A 5 3.10 -9.92 39.69
C PHE A 5 4.59 -9.75 39.34
N LEU A 6 5.14 -10.73 38.61
CA LEU A 6 6.48 -10.70 38.06
C LEU A 6 6.45 -9.88 36.76
N ALA A 7 7.06 -8.71 36.76
CA ALA A 7 7.25 -7.92 35.55
C ALA A 7 8.33 -8.59 34.67
N LEU A 8 7.94 -9.13 33.51
CA LEU A 8 8.89 -9.51 32.48
C LEU A 8 9.35 -8.24 31.75
N ALA A 9 10.62 -7.90 31.94
CA ALA A 9 11.31 -6.90 31.13
C ALA A 9 11.49 -7.46 29.72
N PHE A 10 10.84 -6.85 28.74
CA PHE A 10 11.13 -7.06 27.33
C PHE A 10 12.49 -6.44 27.00
N ALA A 11 13.51 -7.27 26.86
CA ALA A 11 14.75 -6.89 26.20
C ALA A 11 14.51 -6.95 24.68
N ALA A 12 14.28 -5.80 24.05
CA ALA A 12 14.32 -5.68 22.60
C ALA A 12 15.75 -5.99 22.14
N LEU A 13 15.93 -7.11 21.44
CA LEU A 13 17.16 -7.38 20.71
C LEU A 13 17.19 -6.49 19.46
N PRO A 14 18.30 -5.80 19.17
CA PRO A 14 18.41 -5.03 17.92
C PRO A 14 18.53 -6.04 16.77
N LEU A 15 17.50 -6.10 15.93
CA LEU A 15 17.65 -6.66 14.59
C LEU A 15 18.71 -5.83 13.87
N ALA A 16 19.78 -6.49 13.44
CA ALA A 16 20.86 -5.85 12.71
C ALA A 16 20.33 -5.32 11.37
N ALA A 17 19.98 -4.03 11.34
CA ALA A 17 19.70 -3.27 10.13
C ALA A 17 21.01 -3.07 9.36
N GLY A 18 21.31 -4.00 8.46
CA GLY A 18 22.40 -3.87 7.51
C GLY A 18 21.87 -3.45 6.14
N ALA A 19 22.47 -2.39 5.58
CA ALA A 19 22.53 -2.05 4.15
C ALA A 19 21.58 -0.99 3.56
N GLN A 20 21.11 -0.01 4.34
CA GLN A 20 20.60 1.25 3.77
C GLN A 20 21.16 2.45 4.54
N GLU A 21 22.43 2.80 4.28
CA GLU A 21 23.02 4.05 4.80
C GLU A 21 22.54 5.24 3.95
N GLY A 22 21.31 5.69 4.23
CA GLY A 22 20.79 6.96 3.72
C GLY A 22 21.21 8.12 4.62
N ARG A 23 21.72 9.22 4.04
CA ARG A 23 21.71 10.51 4.74
C ARG A 23 20.30 11.08 4.66
N PHE A 24 19.49 10.84 5.69
CA PHE A 24 18.15 11.41 5.80
C PHE A 24 18.20 12.90 6.09
N THR A 25 17.28 13.64 5.48
CA THR A 25 17.10 15.05 5.77
C THR A 25 16.36 15.25 7.09
N HIS A 26 16.46 16.44 7.66
CA HIS A 26 15.64 16.82 8.82
C HIS A 26 14.14 16.70 8.54
N ALA A 27 13.71 16.97 7.30
CA ALA A 27 12.32 16.83 6.89
C ALA A 27 11.85 15.36 6.91
N ASP A 28 12.71 14.42 6.49
CA ASP A 28 12.39 12.98 6.52
C ASP A 28 12.16 12.49 7.95
N THR A 29 13.00 12.95 8.89
CA THR A 29 12.83 12.61 10.30
C THR A 29 11.58 13.25 10.89
N LEU A 30 11.34 14.53 10.61
CA LEU A 30 10.25 15.28 11.21
C LEU A 30 8.87 14.78 10.76
N ARG A 31 8.75 14.30 9.51
CA ARG A 31 7.53 13.67 9.00
C ARG A 31 7.42 12.19 9.38
N GLY A 32 8.51 11.43 9.25
CA GLY A 32 8.47 9.97 9.46
C GLY A 32 8.42 9.52 10.92
N SER A 33 8.82 10.36 11.87
CA SER A 33 8.81 10.00 13.29
C SER A 33 7.56 10.45 14.04
N ASN A 34 7.14 9.66 15.03
CA ASN A 34 6.14 10.08 16.01
C ASN A 34 6.82 10.91 17.12
N THR A 35 7.08 12.18 16.83
CA THR A 35 7.74 13.13 17.74
C THR A 35 6.98 13.31 19.05
N PRO A 36 7.62 13.80 20.13
CA PRO A 36 6.92 14.12 21.38
C PRO A 36 5.73 15.07 21.18
N GLU A 37 5.79 15.99 20.21
CA GLU A 37 4.73 16.95 19.87
C GLU A 37 3.58 16.36 19.03
N ARG A 38 3.71 15.11 18.58
CA ARG A 38 2.65 14.30 17.94
C ARG A 38 2.10 13.22 18.87
N ALA A 39 2.96 12.57 19.65
CA ALA A 39 2.61 11.36 20.39
C ALA A 39 1.54 11.54 21.49
N TRP A 40 1.33 12.78 21.96
CA TRP A 40 0.38 13.07 23.03
C TRP A 40 -1.07 13.24 22.54
N TRP A 41 -1.33 13.24 21.22
CA TRP A 41 -2.67 13.43 20.68
C TRP A 41 -2.95 12.52 19.48
N ASP A 42 -4.22 12.15 19.37
CA ASP A 42 -4.75 11.24 18.35
C ASP A 42 -5.79 11.98 17.51
N ALA A 43 -5.59 12.07 16.20
CA ALA A 43 -6.56 12.74 15.35
C ALA A 43 -7.84 11.92 15.31
N ALA A 44 -8.97 12.56 15.58
CA ALA A 44 -10.27 11.90 15.59
C ALA A 44 -11.09 12.30 14.37
N PHE A 45 -11.06 13.56 13.94
CA PHE A 45 -11.84 14.02 12.79
C PHE A 45 -11.19 15.22 12.13
N TYR A 46 -11.20 15.25 10.79
CA TYR A 46 -10.82 16.41 9.99
C TYR A 46 -12.02 17.03 9.29
N ASP A 47 -12.04 18.36 9.28
CA ASP A 47 -13.07 19.18 8.65
C ASP A 47 -12.41 20.10 7.62
N LEU A 48 -12.15 19.55 6.43
CA LEU A 48 -11.35 20.18 5.40
C LEU A 48 -12.22 21.01 4.46
N HIS A 49 -11.94 22.31 4.36
CA HIS A 49 -12.59 23.23 3.42
C HIS A 49 -11.54 23.91 2.57
N ILE A 50 -11.60 23.73 1.25
CA ILE A 50 -10.62 24.33 0.33
C ILE A 50 -11.35 24.93 -0.86
N ALA A 51 -11.09 26.21 -1.15
CA ALA A 51 -11.39 26.81 -2.43
C ALA A 51 -10.17 26.72 -3.35
N VAL A 52 -10.38 26.18 -4.55
CA VAL A 52 -9.33 25.89 -5.53
C VAL A 52 -9.47 26.82 -6.74
N SER A 53 -8.39 27.54 -7.06
CA SER A 53 -8.32 28.46 -8.20
C SER A 53 -7.46 27.87 -9.32
N PRO A 54 -8.06 27.25 -10.36
CA PRO A 54 -7.30 26.75 -11.50
C PRO A 54 -6.70 27.86 -12.37
N ARG A 55 -7.06 29.13 -12.15
CA ARG A 55 -6.53 30.28 -12.90
C ARG A 55 -5.06 30.55 -12.58
N ASP A 56 -4.67 30.36 -11.33
CA ASP A 56 -3.34 30.70 -10.83
C ASP A 56 -2.73 29.62 -9.93
N SER A 57 -3.35 28.43 -9.91
CA SER A 57 -2.94 27.26 -9.15
C SER A 57 -2.82 27.54 -7.66
N SER A 58 -3.73 28.36 -7.12
CA SER A 58 -3.78 28.68 -5.69
C SER A 58 -4.93 27.97 -4.98
N ILE A 59 -4.75 27.76 -3.69
CA ILE A 59 -5.77 27.28 -2.78
C ILE A 59 -5.88 28.21 -1.57
N ARG A 60 -7.06 28.28 -0.97
CA ARG A 60 -7.30 28.92 0.32
C ARG A 60 -8.38 28.17 1.08
N GLY A 61 -8.31 28.16 2.39
CA GLY A 61 -9.26 27.39 3.16
C GLY A 61 -8.92 27.25 4.62
N TRP A 62 -9.48 26.23 5.23
CA TRP A 62 -9.23 25.87 6.60
C TRP A 62 -9.40 24.37 6.82
N ASN A 63 -8.72 23.84 7.84
CA ASN A 63 -8.99 22.52 8.36
C ASN A 63 -9.30 22.61 9.86
N GLY A 64 -10.41 22.02 10.27
CA GLY A 64 -10.71 21.75 11.67
C GLY A 64 -10.14 20.41 12.08
N ILE A 65 -9.19 20.39 13.01
CA ILE A 65 -8.54 19.19 13.51
C ILE A 65 -9.12 18.90 14.88
N THR A 66 -9.97 17.89 14.95
CA THR A 66 -10.54 17.39 16.20
C THR A 66 -9.72 16.19 16.67
N TYR A 67 -9.31 16.17 17.94
CA TYR A 67 -8.39 15.17 18.48
C TYR A 67 -8.71 14.75 19.91
N THR A 68 -8.24 13.56 20.27
CA THR A 68 -8.26 13.04 21.64
C THR A 68 -6.90 13.28 22.29
N VAL A 69 -6.90 13.80 23.52
CA VAL A 69 -5.68 14.02 24.30
C VAL A 69 -5.24 12.70 24.95
N LEU A 70 -4.07 12.18 24.58
CA LEU A 70 -3.45 10.97 25.14
C LEU A 70 -2.46 11.28 26.27
N GLY A 71 -1.86 12.48 26.26
CA GLY A 71 -0.87 12.92 27.23
C GLY A 71 -0.88 14.43 27.44
N ALA A 72 -0.27 14.88 28.55
CA ALA A 72 -0.14 16.30 28.81
C ALA A 72 0.99 16.90 27.96
N ALA A 73 0.68 17.93 27.17
CA ALA A 73 1.67 18.69 26.40
C ALA A 73 1.26 20.16 26.29
N ARG A 74 2.21 20.99 25.82
CA ARG A 74 2.00 22.43 25.58
C ARG A 74 2.27 22.85 24.14
N GLU A 75 2.79 21.94 23.32
CA GLU A 75 3.12 22.20 21.92
C GLU A 75 2.59 21.04 21.07
N MET A 76 1.93 21.40 19.96
CA MET A 76 1.35 20.48 18.98
C MET A 76 2.10 20.62 17.66
N GLN A 77 2.59 19.52 17.08
CA GLN A 77 3.11 19.54 15.72
C GLN A 77 1.98 19.32 14.72
N ILE A 78 1.80 20.25 13.78
CA ILE A 78 0.89 20.15 12.62
C ILE A 78 1.72 20.35 11.37
N ASP A 79 1.59 19.47 10.39
CA ASP A 79 2.37 19.53 9.15
C ASP A 79 1.61 20.30 8.08
N LEU A 80 2.30 21.24 7.45
CA LEU A 80 1.83 22.04 6.35
C LEU A 80 3.04 22.60 5.58
N SER A 81 3.08 22.37 4.27
CA SER A 81 4.16 22.80 3.38
C SER A 81 4.52 24.27 3.54
N GLN A 82 5.81 24.60 3.41
CA GLN A 82 6.29 25.99 3.39
C GLN A 82 5.72 26.84 2.24
N ARG A 83 5.11 26.20 1.24
CA ARG A 83 4.39 26.91 0.16
C ARG A 83 3.03 27.46 0.60
N MET A 84 2.56 27.06 1.78
CA MET A 84 1.32 27.53 2.38
C MET A 84 1.61 28.55 3.48
N THR A 85 0.89 29.66 3.42
CA THR A 85 0.86 30.71 4.43
C THR A 85 -0.24 30.40 5.43
N VAL A 86 0.09 30.38 6.72
CA VAL A 86 -0.88 30.25 7.80
C VAL A 86 -1.44 31.63 8.14
N ASP A 87 -2.74 31.80 7.97
CA ASP A 87 -3.45 33.03 8.31
C ASP A 87 -3.72 33.09 9.82
N SER A 88 -4.24 31.99 10.38
CA SER A 88 -4.46 31.87 11.82
C SER A 88 -4.57 30.42 12.27
N ILE A 89 -4.25 30.19 13.54
CA ILE A 89 -4.53 28.94 14.24
C ILE A 89 -5.35 29.31 15.46
N VAL A 90 -6.51 28.68 15.64
CA VAL A 90 -7.49 29.04 16.68
C VAL A 90 -7.89 27.80 17.46
N GLN A 91 -7.93 27.92 18.79
CA GLN A 91 -8.48 26.93 19.71
C GLN A 91 -9.36 27.66 20.73
N ASP A 92 -10.54 27.14 21.03
CA ASP A 92 -11.48 27.71 22.01
C ASP A 92 -11.77 29.22 21.80
N GLY A 93 -11.80 29.65 20.53
CA GLY A 93 -11.99 31.05 20.14
C GLY A 93 -10.77 31.96 20.32
N ALA A 94 -9.65 31.46 20.84
CA ALA A 94 -8.41 32.20 21.01
C ALA A 94 -7.38 31.88 19.92
N ARG A 95 -6.69 32.91 19.42
CA ARG A 95 -5.60 32.75 18.45
C ARG A 95 -4.35 32.21 19.14
N LEU A 96 -3.76 31.17 18.56
CA LEU A 96 -2.54 30.53 19.03
C LEU A 96 -1.31 31.07 18.29
N THR A 97 -0.18 31.07 18.98
CA THR A 97 1.14 31.32 18.38
C THR A 97 1.77 30.01 17.94
N HIS A 98 2.58 30.05 16.88
CA HIS A 98 3.34 28.89 16.42
C HIS A 98 4.75 29.30 16.00
N ARG A 99 5.68 28.36 16.06
CA ARG A 99 6.95 28.42 15.32
C ARG A 99 6.89 27.45 14.14
N ARG A 100 7.72 27.66 13.13
CA ARG A 100 7.82 26.79 11.95
C ARG A 100 9.22 26.23 11.83
N ASP A 101 9.31 24.95 11.49
CA ASP A 101 10.55 24.26 11.13
C ASP A 101 10.27 23.42 9.87
N GLY A 102 10.79 23.88 8.73
CA GLY A 102 10.43 23.29 7.43
C GLY A 102 8.91 23.24 7.22
N ASN A 103 8.42 22.05 6.90
CA ASN A 103 7.00 21.75 6.68
C ASN A 103 6.21 21.50 7.98
N ALA A 104 6.79 21.67 9.16
CA ALA A 104 6.10 21.48 10.43
C ALA A 104 5.82 22.82 11.14
N LEU A 105 4.62 22.93 11.69
CA LEU A 105 4.17 23.99 12.57
C LEU A 105 4.14 23.44 14.00
N PHE A 106 4.80 24.12 14.92
CA PHE A 106 4.79 23.80 16.33
C PHE A 106 3.93 24.84 17.05
N VAL A 107 2.68 24.46 17.31
CA VAL A 107 1.62 25.31 17.83
C VAL A 107 1.64 25.29 19.34
N ARG A 108 1.80 26.46 19.96
CA ARG A 108 1.76 26.59 21.42
C ARG A 108 0.31 26.65 21.90
N LEU A 109 -0.07 25.68 22.72
CA LEU A 109 -1.41 25.56 23.29
C LEU A 109 -1.54 26.46 24.52
N ALA A 110 -2.64 27.21 24.60
CA ALA A 110 -2.91 28.11 25.71
C ALA A 110 -3.58 27.39 26.89
N SER A 111 -4.55 26.54 26.59
CA SER A 111 -5.30 25.75 27.57
C SER A 111 -4.55 24.47 27.95
N PRO A 112 -4.59 24.03 29.22
CA PRO A 112 -4.14 22.69 29.60
C PRO A 112 -4.85 21.60 28.79
N GLN A 113 -4.08 20.63 28.30
CA GLN A 113 -4.61 19.48 27.57
C GLN A 113 -4.94 18.36 28.56
N GLU A 114 -6.22 18.26 28.91
CA GLU A 114 -6.71 17.24 29.85
C GLU A 114 -6.78 15.88 29.18
N VAL A 115 -6.07 14.89 29.70
CA VAL A 115 -6.03 13.52 29.16
C VAL A 115 -7.42 12.91 29.09
N GLY A 116 -7.75 12.30 27.96
CA GLY A 116 -9.06 11.73 27.64
C GLY A 116 -10.09 12.73 27.11
N SER A 117 -9.80 14.04 27.14
CA SER A 117 -10.71 15.05 26.55
C SER A 117 -10.61 15.08 25.03
N ARG A 118 -11.72 15.45 24.37
CA ARG A 118 -11.75 15.77 22.94
C ARG A 118 -11.63 17.28 22.78
N ARG A 119 -10.68 17.73 21.97
CA ARG A 119 -10.40 19.15 21.69
C ARG A 119 -10.37 19.38 20.19
N ALA A 120 -10.40 20.64 19.78
CA ALA A 120 -10.26 21.02 18.39
C ALA A 120 -9.32 22.22 18.22
N VAL A 121 -8.63 22.25 17.09
CA VAL A 121 -7.88 23.41 16.59
C VAL A 121 -8.25 23.64 15.14
N THR A 122 -8.45 24.89 14.74
CA THR A 122 -8.73 25.26 13.35
C THR A 122 -7.56 26.02 12.77
N VAL A 123 -7.06 25.57 11.62
CA VAL A 123 -5.96 26.21 10.89
C VAL A 123 -6.52 26.83 9.61
N TRP A 124 -6.42 28.15 9.49
CA TRP A 124 -6.76 28.91 8.28
C TRP A 124 -5.50 29.21 7.49
N TYR A 125 -5.53 29.00 6.18
CA TYR A 125 -4.34 29.07 5.34
C TYR A 125 -4.67 29.35 3.87
N HIS A 126 -3.64 29.76 3.13
CA HIS A 126 -3.69 29.90 1.68
C HIS A 126 -2.30 29.75 1.06
N GLY A 127 -2.23 29.48 -0.24
CA GLY A 127 -0.95 29.39 -0.95
C GLY A 127 -1.07 28.72 -2.31
N LYS A 128 0.07 28.32 -2.86
CA LYS A 128 0.13 27.54 -4.11
C LYS A 128 0.77 26.19 -3.82
N PRO A 129 0.03 25.07 -3.90
CA PRO A 129 0.56 23.76 -3.55
C PRO A 129 1.68 23.37 -4.52
N VAL A 130 2.44 22.34 -4.14
CA VAL A 130 3.41 21.73 -5.05
C VAL A 130 2.68 21.28 -6.31
N VAL A 131 3.26 21.56 -7.47
CA VAL A 131 2.77 21.06 -8.76
C VAL A 131 3.56 19.80 -9.07
N ALA A 132 2.86 18.68 -9.23
CA ALA A 132 3.47 17.43 -9.65
C ALA A 132 3.82 17.49 -11.14
N VAL A 133 5.00 16.98 -11.49
CA VAL A 133 5.53 16.96 -12.86
C VAL A 133 5.28 15.60 -13.53
N HIS A 134 5.39 14.51 -12.78
CA HIS A 134 5.29 13.12 -13.23
C HIS A 134 4.44 12.27 -12.28
N ALA A 135 3.33 12.81 -11.78
CA ALA A 135 2.41 12.06 -10.92
C ALA A 135 2.04 10.70 -11.54
N PRO A 136 2.01 9.60 -10.76
CA PRO A 136 2.16 9.58 -9.30
C PRO A 136 3.60 9.46 -8.76
N TRP A 137 4.62 9.45 -9.63
CA TRP A 137 6.03 9.26 -9.22
C TRP A 137 6.65 10.47 -8.51
N ASP A 138 6.00 11.62 -8.62
CA ASP A 138 6.11 12.73 -7.68
C ASP A 138 4.71 13.17 -7.23
N GLY A 139 4.66 13.90 -6.11
CA GLY A 139 3.39 14.25 -5.50
C GLY A 139 3.04 15.74 -5.55
N GLY A 140 1.75 16.04 -5.44
CA GLY A 140 1.18 17.38 -5.41
C GLY A 140 -0.09 17.48 -6.23
N PHE A 141 -0.41 18.71 -6.64
CA PHE A 141 -1.50 18.96 -7.58
C PHE A 141 -1.02 18.76 -9.02
N VAL A 142 -1.81 18.07 -9.82
CA VAL A 142 -1.69 18.06 -11.28
C VAL A 142 -2.67 19.10 -11.82
N TRP A 143 -2.16 20.10 -12.55
CA TRP A 143 -2.98 21.11 -13.20
C TRP A 143 -2.93 20.91 -14.71
N THR A 144 -4.03 20.49 -15.32
CA THR A 144 -4.08 20.20 -16.75
C THR A 144 -5.44 20.59 -17.37
N ARG A 145 -5.65 20.18 -18.62
CA ARG A 145 -6.91 20.29 -19.33
C ARG A 145 -7.28 18.95 -19.95
N ASP A 146 -8.58 18.71 -20.09
CA ASP A 146 -9.05 17.59 -20.89
C ASP A 146 -8.80 17.84 -22.40
N SER A 147 -9.11 16.84 -23.22
CA SER A 147 -8.84 16.88 -24.67
C SER A 147 -9.66 17.92 -25.44
N VAL A 148 -10.67 18.53 -24.82
CA VAL A 148 -11.48 19.62 -25.40
C VAL A 148 -11.24 20.97 -24.71
N GLY A 149 -10.25 21.04 -23.81
CA GLY A 149 -9.75 22.28 -23.21
C GLY A 149 -10.39 22.69 -21.90
N ASN A 150 -11.26 21.88 -21.27
CA ASN A 150 -11.81 22.20 -19.95
C ASN A 150 -10.73 22.06 -18.87
N PRO A 151 -10.75 22.89 -17.80
CA PRO A 151 -9.86 22.69 -16.67
C PRO A 151 -10.06 21.31 -16.03
N TRP A 152 -8.95 20.64 -15.75
CA TRP A 152 -8.93 19.35 -15.06
C TRP A 152 -7.75 19.34 -14.10
N PHE A 153 -8.03 19.19 -12.81
CA PHE A 153 -7.00 19.23 -11.78
C PHE A 153 -7.28 18.22 -10.70
N VAL A 154 -6.22 17.53 -10.28
CA VAL A 154 -6.31 16.44 -9.31
C VAL A 154 -5.14 16.45 -8.33
N THR A 155 -5.18 15.63 -7.29
CA THR A 155 -4.07 15.41 -6.35
C THR A 155 -3.56 13.97 -6.39
N ALA A 156 -2.26 13.81 -6.19
CA ALA A 156 -1.63 12.52 -5.85
C ALA A 156 -0.52 12.82 -4.84
N VAL A 157 -0.60 12.30 -3.60
CA VAL A 157 0.22 12.83 -2.49
C VAL A 157 0.81 11.78 -1.54
N GLU A 158 0.71 10.48 -1.81
CA GLU A 158 1.23 9.41 -0.96
C GLU A 158 2.68 9.66 -0.49
N GLY A 159 3.62 9.67 -1.44
CA GLY A 159 5.05 9.83 -1.15
C GLY A 159 5.42 11.20 -0.58
N ILE A 160 4.90 12.31 -1.12
CA ILE A 160 5.27 13.68 -0.69
C ILE A 160 4.53 14.16 0.57
N GLY A 161 3.36 13.60 0.84
CA GLY A 161 2.49 13.92 1.96
C GLY A 161 1.34 14.86 1.65
N ALA A 162 0.22 14.61 2.33
CA ALA A 162 -0.99 15.40 2.24
C ALA A 162 -0.79 16.84 2.77
N SER A 163 0.23 17.04 3.62
CA SER A 163 0.65 18.35 4.13
C SER A 163 1.09 19.33 3.03
N THR A 164 1.28 18.84 1.80
CA THR A 164 1.50 19.69 0.62
C THR A 164 0.35 20.65 0.31
N PHE A 165 -0.88 20.34 0.74
CA PHE A 165 -2.05 21.17 0.43
C PHE A 165 -3.05 21.37 1.57
N TRP A 166 -2.95 20.67 2.69
CA TRP A 166 -3.78 20.93 3.86
C TRP A 166 -3.07 20.66 5.18
N PRO A 167 -3.41 21.33 6.28
CA PRO A 167 -2.73 21.16 7.57
C PRO A 167 -3.28 19.96 8.36
N LEU A 168 -2.41 19.07 8.83
CA LEU A 168 -2.80 17.82 9.51
C LEU A 168 -1.67 17.21 10.36
N LYS A 169 -1.92 16.05 11.00
CA LYS A 169 -0.86 15.14 11.44
C LYS A 169 -0.48 14.22 10.27
N ASP A 170 0.56 14.59 9.53
CA ASP A 170 0.96 13.87 8.32
C ASP A 170 1.86 12.69 8.73
N SER A 171 1.21 11.57 9.06
CA SER A 171 1.83 10.33 9.54
C SER A 171 1.03 9.13 9.07
N TRP A 172 1.72 8.12 8.54
CA TRP A 172 1.13 6.85 8.11
C TRP A 172 0.43 6.09 9.23
N ALA A 173 0.86 6.27 10.48
CA ALA A 173 0.30 5.60 11.63
C ALA A 173 -1.01 6.23 12.16
N ASP A 174 -1.44 7.37 11.63
CA ASP A 174 -2.57 8.16 12.15
C ASP A 174 -3.73 8.18 11.14
N GLU A 175 -4.90 7.70 11.58
CA GLU A 175 -6.12 7.68 10.78
C GLU A 175 -7.28 8.21 11.63
N PRO A 176 -7.89 9.37 11.29
CA PRO A 176 -9.07 9.85 11.99
C PRO A 176 -10.24 8.87 11.86
N ASP A 177 -11.23 8.93 12.76
CA ASP A 177 -12.43 8.08 12.71
C ASP A 177 -13.30 8.32 11.47
N SER A 178 -13.25 9.55 10.94
CA SER A 178 -14.04 10.05 9.83
C SER A 178 -13.47 11.39 9.34
N GLN A 179 -13.93 11.84 8.18
CA GLN A 179 -13.49 13.11 7.62
C GLN A 179 -14.58 13.75 6.76
N ARG A 180 -14.73 15.08 6.87
CA ARG A 180 -15.47 15.89 5.90
C ARG A 180 -14.49 16.58 4.95
N VAL A 181 -14.82 16.55 3.66
CA VAL A 181 -14.05 17.21 2.60
C VAL A 181 -14.99 18.10 1.80
N ALA A 182 -14.80 19.41 1.87
CA ALA A 182 -15.59 20.41 1.17
C ALA A 182 -14.70 21.18 0.19
N ILE A 183 -14.82 20.87 -1.10
CA ILE A 183 -14.02 21.50 -2.15
C ILE A 183 -14.89 22.48 -2.94
N THR A 184 -14.45 23.74 -2.97
CA THR A 184 -15.06 24.79 -3.77
C THR A 184 -14.28 24.98 -5.06
N VAL A 185 -14.95 24.82 -6.19
CA VAL A 185 -14.38 24.96 -7.55
C VAL A 185 -15.24 25.92 -8.40
N PRO A 186 -14.72 26.46 -9.51
CA PRO A 186 -15.52 27.27 -10.44
C PRO A 186 -16.76 26.51 -10.95
N ASP A 187 -17.83 27.26 -11.22
CA ASP A 187 -19.08 26.68 -11.70
C ASP A 187 -18.90 25.85 -12.98
N GLY A 188 -19.67 24.77 -13.05
CA GLY A 188 -19.60 23.80 -14.12
C GLY A 188 -18.46 22.79 -13.99
N ILE A 189 -17.62 22.85 -12.96
CA ILE A 189 -16.66 21.79 -12.62
C ILE A 189 -17.22 20.97 -11.46
N MET A 190 -17.10 19.65 -11.55
CA MET A 190 -17.45 18.72 -10.47
C MET A 190 -16.18 18.31 -9.74
N ASP A 191 -16.19 18.36 -8.42
CA ASP A 191 -15.19 17.69 -7.59
C ASP A 191 -15.72 16.34 -7.08
N VAL A 192 -14.88 15.30 -7.20
CA VAL A 192 -15.14 13.94 -6.72
C VAL A 192 -14.08 13.56 -5.70
N SER A 193 -14.50 13.42 -4.44
CA SER A 193 -13.64 13.05 -3.32
C SER A 193 -14.11 11.73 -2.66
N ASN A 194 -13.45 11.36 -1.57
CA ASN A 194 -13.65 10.12 -0.85
C ASN A 194 -15.01 10.09 -0.13
N GLY A 195 -15.54 8.90 0.15
CA GLY A 195 -16.79 8.75 0.90
C GLY A 195 -18.04 9.13 0.10
N ARG A 196 -19.07 9.67 0.76
CA ARG A 196 -20.36 9.99 0.13
C ARG A 196 -20.54 11.48 -0.11
N LEU A 197 -21.02 11.84 -1.29
CA LEU A 197 -21.48 13.20 -1.57
C LEU A 197 -22.69 13.48 -0.67
N ARG A 198 -22.56 14.45 0.23
CA ARG A 198 -23.63 14.89 1.12
C ARG A 198 -24.37 16.09 0.56
N ARG A 199 -23.64 17.03 -0.04
CA ARG A 199 -24.20 18.31 -0.46
C ARG A 199 -23.43 18.92 -1.61
N THR A 200 -24.16 19.49 -2.56
CA THR A 200 -23.64 20.41 -3.56
C THR A 200 -24.25 21.78 -3.32
N THR A 201 -23.42 22.82 -3.18
CA THR A 201 -23.88 24.18 -2.87
C THR A 201 -23.35 25.18 -3.90
N PRO A 202 -24.20 25.70 -4.79
CA PRO A 202 -23.88 26.88 -5.59
C PRO A 202 -23.76 28.09 -4.66
N ASN A 203 -22.61 28.78 -4.70
CA ASN A 203 -22.32 29.86 -3.74
C ASN A 203 -22.81 31.23 -4.21
N GLY A 204 -23.27 31.35 -5.46
CA GLY A 204 -23.77 32.62 -6.04
C GLY A 204 -22.67 33.59 -6.49
N ASP A 205 -21.40 33.20 -6.38
CA ASP A 205 -20.21 33.98 -6.77
C ASP A 205 -19.46 33.38 -7.97
N GLY A 206 -20.10 32.48 -8.71
CA GLY A 206 -19.48 31.74 -9.82
C GLY A 206 -18.71 30.49 -9.38
N THR A 207 -18.90 30.03 -8.14
CA THR A 207 -18.32 28.79 -7.61
C THR A 207 -19.37 27.86 -7.02
N THR A 208 -19.04 26.57 -7.00
CA THR A 208 -19.84 25.51 -6.39
C THR A 208 -18.97 24.72 -5.40
N THR A 209 -19.51 24.46 -4.21
CA THR A 209 -18.90 23.61 -3.19
C THR A 209 -19.47 22.21 -3.22
N TRP A 210 -18.60 21.21 -3.31
CA TRP A 210 -18.91 19.78 -3.23
C TRP A 210 -18.47 19.27 -1.86
N GLU A 211 -19.44 18.90 -1.01
CA GLU A 211 -19.20 18.37 0.33
C GLU A 211 -19.34 16.84 0.33
N TRP A 212 -18.21 16.18 0.52
CA TRP A 212 -18.07 14.75 0.69
C TRP A 212 -17.81 14.40 2.15
N PHE A 213 -18.19 13.17 2.55
CA PHE A 213 -17.95 12.68 3.90
C PHE A 213 -17.54 11.22 3.89
N VAL A 214 -16.38 10.94 4.48
CA VAL A 214 -15.84 9.61 4.74
C VAL A 214 -16.28 9.18 6.13
N SER A 215 -16.99 8.06 6.21
CA SER A 215 -17.56 7.53 7.44
C SER A 215 -16.70 6.46 8.12
N SER A 216 -15.58 6.12 7.50
CA SER A 216 -14.60 5.15 7.99
C SER A 216 -13.25 5.82 8.27
N PRO A 217 -12.37 5.16 9.05
CA PRO A 217 -10.97 5.54 9.11
C PRO A 217 -10.35 5.62 7.72
N ILE A 218 -9.46 6.60 7.54
CA ILE A 218 -8.84 6.89 6.26
C ILE A 218 -7.46 7.49 6.49
N ASN A 219 -6.47 7.06 5.70
CA ASN A 219 -5.16 7.69 5.76
C ASN A 219 -5.22 9.06 5.11
N SER A 220 -4.44 10.00 5.63
CA SER A 220 -4.44 11.36 5.10
C SER A 220 -4.04 11.47 3.64
N TYR A 221 -3.19 10.57 3.13
CA TYR A 221 -2.77 10.61 1.72
C TYR A 221 -3.88 10.20 0.75
N ASP A 222 -4.87 9.45 1.22
CA ASP A 222 -6.02 9.02 0.41
C ASP A 222 -6.94 10.17 0.02
N ILE A 223 -6.88 11.29 0.74
CA ILE A 223 -7.80 12.40 0.54
C ILE A 223 -7.54 13.06 -0.82
N ALA A 224 -8.47 12.86 -1.73
CA ALA A 224 -8.36 13.29 -3.11
C ALA A 224 -9.19 14.55 -3.38
N VAL A 225 -8.60 15.47 -4.14
CA VAL A 225 -9.32 16.47 -4.93
C VAL A 225 -9.29 15.96 -6.36
N ASN A 226 -10.44 15.67 -6.95
CA ASN A 226 -10.54 15.31 -8.37
C ASN A 226 -11.56 16.21 -9.04
N ALA A 227 -11.10 17.27 -9.71
CA ALA A 227 -11.98 18.29 -10.23
C ALA A 227 -11.91 18.37 -11.76
N GLY A 228 -13.03 18.12 -12.42
CA GLY A 228 -13.13 18.09 -13.87
C GLY A 228 -14.56 18.14 -14.39
N LYS A 229 -14.70 18.01 -15.70
CA LYS A 229 -16.00 17.85 -16.38
C LYS A 229 -16.40 16.38 -16.38
N TYR A 230 -16.77 15.85 -15.21
CA TYR A 230 -17.15 14.46 -15.04
C TYR A 230 -18.60 14.19 -15.46
N ALA A 231 -18.85 13.01 -16.01
CA ALA A 231 -20.16 12.36 -16.00
C ALA A 231 -20.27 11.47 -14.76
N HIS A 232 -21.48 11.07 -14.37
CA HIS A 232 -21.72 10.13 -13.28
C HIS A 232 -22.47 8.90 -13.79
N ILE A 233 -21.86 7.73 -13.64
CA ILE A 233 -22.46 6.44 -13.95
C ILE A 233 -22.69 5.70 -12.63
N ALA A 234 -23.95 5.61 -12.22
CA ALA A 234 -24.35 4.83 -11.05
C ALA A 234 -24.58 3.36 -11.43
N ASP A 235 -24.12 2.45 -10.58
CA ASP A 235 -24.35 1.01 -10.66
C ASP A 235 -24.38 0.41 -9.24
N SER A 236 -24.56 -0.90 -9.12
CA SER A 236 -24.50 -1.62 -7.85
C SER A 236 -23.98 -3.04 -8.03
N TYR A 237 -23.47 -3.59 -6.94
CA TYR A 237 -22.92 -4.93 -6.84
C TYR A 237 -23.50 -5.64 -5.62
N GLU A 238 -24.05 -6.84 -5.80
CA GLU A 238 -24.53 -7.67 -4.70
C GLU A 238 -23.33 -8.40 -4.08
N GLY A 239 -22.67 -7.71 -3.15
CA GLY A 239 -21.46 -8.22 -2.49
C GLY A 239 -21.77 -9.02 -1.21
N LYS A 240 -20.71 -9.54 -0.59
CA LYS A 240 -20.81 -10.46 0.56
C LYS A 240 -21.41 -9.83 1.83
N ASN A 241 -21.38 -8.51 1.98
CA ASN A 241 -22.05 -7.78 3.07
C ASN A 241 -23.31 -7.02 2.61
N GLY A 242 -23.90 -7.42 1.47
CA GLY A 242 -25.12 -6.84 0.93
C GLY A 242 -24.87 -6.00 -0.32
N LYS A 243 -25.81 -5.11 -0.63
CA LYS A 243 -25.74 -4.28 -1.84
C LYS A 243 -24.71 -3.16 -1.68
N LEU A 244 -23.64 -3.23 -2.44
CA LEU A 244 -22.63 -2.20 -2.60
C LEU A 244 -23.03 -1.25 -3.73
N THR A 245 -22.98 0.06 -3.51
CA THR A 245 -23.11 1.05 -4.59
C THR A 245 -21.79 1.21 -5.32
N LEU A 246 -21.84 1.31 -6.64
CA LEU A 246 -20.70 1.66 -7.47
C LEU A 246 -21.00 2.99 -8.16
N ASP A 247 -20.08 3.94 -8.04
CA ASP A 247 -20.22 5.24 -8.71
C ASP A 247 -18.98 5.50 -9.55
N PHE A 248 -19.13 5.58 -10.88
CA PHE A 248 -18.02 5.85 -11.77
C PHE A 248 -18.07 7.28 -12.30
N TYR A 249 -16.91 7.94 -12.29
CA TYR A 249 -16.75 9.33 -12.68
C TYR A 249 -15.71 9.46 -13.80
N PRO A 250 -16.04 9.05 -15.04
CA PRO A 250 -15.23 9.39 -16.19
C PRO A 250 -15.42 10.85 -16.57
N LEU A 251 -14.45 11.45 -17.26
CA LEU A 251 -14.69 12.69 -17.98
C LEU A 251 -15.90 12.48 -18.91
N ALA A 252 -16.78 13.47 -19.00
CA ALA A 252 -18.04 13.33 -19.73
C ALA A 252 -17.84 12.95 -21.21
N ILE A 253 -16.73 13.38 -21.80
CA ILE A 253 -16.30 13.01 -23.16
C ILE A 253 -15.92 11.53 -23.32
N HIS A 254 -15.70 10.80 -22.23
CA HIS A 254 -15.30 9.40 -22.20
C HIS A 254 -16.38 8.47 -21.64
N GLU A 255 -17.60 8.97 -21.36
CA GLU A 255 -18.66 8.21 -20.69
C GLU A 255 -18.95 6.85 -21.36
N ASP A 256 -19.12 6.83 -22.69
CA ASP A 256 -19.41 5.59 -23.45
C ASP A 256 -18.27 4.57 -23.39
N THR A 257 -17.02 5.05 -23.38
CA THR A 257 -15.83 4.20 -23.28
C THR A 257 -15.72 3.62 -21.87
N ALA A 258 -15.94 4.47 -20.86
CA ALA A 258 -15.91 4.09 -19.46
C ALA A 258 -17.00 3.06 -19.11
N ARG A 259 -18.21 3.18 -19.64
CA ARG A 259 -19.29 2.18 -19.45
C ARG A 259 -18.86 0.76 -19.83
N LYS A 260 -18.02 0.62 -20.86
CA LYS A 260 -17.48 -0.68 -21.29
C LYS A 260 -16.32 -1.11 -20.39
N GLN A 261 -15.38 -0.21 -20.14
CA GLN A 261 -14.15 -0.56 -19.43
C GLN A 261 -14.38 -0.82 -17.93
N PHE A 262 -15.12 0.07 -17.26
CA PHE A 262 -15.37 0.01 -15.82
C PHE A 262 -16.30 -1.13 -15.40
N ALA A 263 -16.96 -1.81 -16.35
CA ALA A 263 -17.69 -3.05 -16.08
C ALA A 263 -16.79 -4.14 -15.44
N GLN A 264 -15.47 -4.08 -15.66
CA GLN A 264 -14.49 -4.98 -15.03
C GLN A 264 -14.42 -4.82 -13.50
N ALA A 265 -14.87 -3.69 -12.92
CA ALA A 265 -14.91 -3.51 -11.48
C ALA A 265 -15.72 -4.60 -10.77
N LYS A 266 -16.81 -5.08 -11.39
CA LYS A 266 -17.65 -6.14 -10.81
C LYS A 266 -16.96 -7.51 -10.76
N SER A 267 -16.21 -7.87 -11.81
CA SER A 267 -15.44 -9.12 -11.80
C SER A 267 -14.26 -9.06 -10.84
N MET A 268 -13.65 -7.88 -10.69
CA MET A 268 -12.63 -7.61 -9.68
C MET A 268 -13.21 -7.77 -8.27
N LEU A 269 -14.30 -7.06 -7.94
CA LEU A 269 -14.97 -7.15 -6.63
C LEU A 269 -15.35 -8.60 -6.30
N ALA A 270 -15.92 -9.34 -7.26
CA ALA A 270 -16.29 -10.74 -7.04
C ALA A 270 -15.08 -11.64 -6.73
N CYS A 271 -13.96 -11.46 -7.42
CA CYS A 271 -12.75 -12.23 -7.16
C CYS A 271 -12.12 -11.88 -5.80
N PHE A 272 -11.98 -10.58 -5.52
CA PHE A 272 -11.35 -10.11 -4.29
C PHE A 272 -12.21 -10.39 -3.07
N GLU A 273 -13.54 -10.26 -3.16
CA GLU A 273 -14.39 -10.65 -2.05
C GLU A 273 -14.31 -12.14 -1.73
N GLU A 274 -14.14 -12.96 -2.76
CA GLU A 274 -13.95 -14.40 -2.62
C GLU A 274 -12.63 -14.72 -1.90
N TRP A 275 -11.52 -14.09 -2.29
CA TRP A 275 -10.20 -14.38 -1.76
C TRP A 275 -9.83 -13.64 -0.47
N PHE A 276 -10.32 -12.43 -0.29
CA PHE A 276 -9.89 -11.51 0.79
C PHE A 276 -11.02 -11.20 1.77
N GLY A 277 -12.27 -11.51 1.45
CA GLY A 277 -13.43 -11.18 2.28
C GLY A 277 -14.17 -9.94 1.80
N PRO A 278 -15.33 -9.60 2.40
CA PRO A 278 -16.18 -8.51 1.92
C PRO A 278 -15.42 -7.20 1.70
N TYR A 279 -15.84 -6.42 0.71
CA TYR A 279 -15.26 -5.09 0.45
C TYR A 279 -15.30 -4.23 1.74
N PRO A 280 -14.22 -3.54 2.13
CA PRO A 280 -14.17 -2.97 3.47
C PRO A 280 -15.02 -1.71 3.68
N TRP A 281 -15.47 -1.03 2.63
CA TRP A 281 -16.01 0.35 2.68
C TRP A 281 -17.46 0.49 2.19
N TYR A 282 -18.35 -0.43 2.58
CA TYR A 282 -19.75 -0.40 2.14
C TYR A 282 -20.47 0.92 2.44
N GLU A 283 -20.19 1.53 3.59
CA GLU A 283 -20.80 2.80 4.01
C GLU A 283 -20.41 3.95 3.07
N ASP A 284 -19.17 3.93 2.58
CA ASP A 284 -18.56 4.96 1.72
C ASP A 284 -18.75 4.68 0.22
N GLY A 285 -19.03 3.43 -0.15
CA GLY A 285 -19.22 2.96 -1.52
C GLY A 285 -17.90 2.84 -2.29
N TYR A 286 -17.94 2.21 -3.46
CA TYR A 286 -16.78 2.08 -4.34
C TYR A 286 -16.89 3.04 -5.52
N LYS A 287 -15.78 3.68 -5.89
CA LYS A 287 -15.72 4.55 -7.07
C LYS A 287 -14.48 4.29 -7.91
N LEU A 288 -14.62 4.55 -9.21
CA LEU A 288 -13.50 4.79 -10.12
C LEU A 288 -13.63 6.22 -10.63
N VAL A 289 -12.57 7.01 -10.48
CA VAL A 289 -12.53 8.41 -10.88
C VAL A 289 -11.47 8.59 -11.94
N GLU A 290 -11.83 9.09 -13.12
CA GLU A 290 -10.83 9.31 -14.17
C GLU A 290 -9.86 10.44 -13.77
N THR A 291 -8.56 10.17 -13.92
CA THR A 291 -7.46 11.08 -13.57
C THR A 291 -6.45 11.22 -14.71
N PRO A 292 -5.68 12.33 -14.75
CA PRO A 292 -4.61 12.52 -15.73
C PRO A 292 -3.34 11.75 -15.38
N HIS A 293 -3.13 11.40 -14.10
CA HIS A 293 -2.08 10.45 -13.68
C HIS A 293 -2.62 9.02 -13.73
N LEU A 294 -1.69 8.07 -13.81
CA LEU A 294 -1.96 6.67 -14.14
C LEU A 294 -2.93 5.95 -13.20
N GLY A 295 -2.69 6.05 -11.90
CA GLY A 295 -3.43 5.40 -10.82
C GLY A 295 -3.04 6.01 -9.49
N MET A 296 -3.86 5.76 -8.47
CA MET A 296 -3.61 6.00 -7.04
C MET A 296 -4.80 5.41 -6.28
N GLU A 297 -4.53 4.72 -5.19
CA GLU A 297 -5.50 3.90 -4.46
C GLU A 297 -6.41 4.67 -3.50
N HIS A 298 -6.58 5.99 -3.71
CA HIS A 298 -7.36 6.87 -2.84
C HIS A 298 -8.65 6.19 -2.33
N GLN A 299 -8.68 5.87 -1.03
CA GLN A 299 -9.72 5.04 -0.41
C GLN A 299 -11.14 5.41 -0.86
N SER A 300 -11.93 4.44 -1.33
CA SER A 300 -13.30 4.61 -1.87
C SER A 300 -13.45 5.51 -3.11
N ALA A 301 -12.36 6.10 -3.61
CA ALA A 301 -12.30 7.06 -4.72
C ALA A 301 -11.11 6.77 -5.66
N VAL A 302 -10.92 5.49 -5.99
CA VAL A 302 -9.78 4.97 -6.75
C VAL A 302 -9.56 5.76 -8.04
N ALA A 303 -8.35 6.29 -8.21
CA ALA A 303 -7.98 7.09 -9.37
C ALA A 303 -7.65 6.19 -10.57
N TYR A 304 -8.10 6.60 -11.75
CA TYR A 304 -8.00 5.83 -12.98
C TYR A 304 -7.48 6.66 -14.15
N GLY A 305 -6.25 6.39 -14.57
CA GLY A 305 -5.61 7.04 -15.72
C GLY A 305 -5.12 6.09 -16.80
N ASN A 306 -5.60 4.84 -16.84
CA ASN A 306 -5.10 3.82 -17.78
C ASN A 306 -5.59 3.98 -19.24
N HIS A 307 -6.23 5.11 -19.55
CA HIS A 307 -6.77 5.45 -20.87
C HIS A 307 -7.71 4.39 -21.46
N PHE A 308 -8.49 3.70 -20.61
CA PHE A 308 -9.46 2.69 -21.02
C PHE A 308 -8.84 1.50 -21.76
N LYS A 309 -7.63 1.10 -21.37
CA LYS A 309 -6.90 -0.03 -21.93
C LYS A 309 -6.79 -1.18 -20.94
N ASN A 310 -6.76 -2.40 -21.48
CA ASN A 310 -6.24 -3.54 -20.72
C ASN A 310 -4.70 -3.50 -20.65
N GLY A 311 -4.11 -4.18 -19.68
CA GLY A 311 -2.69 -4.10 -19.35
C GLY A 311 -2.33 -2.80 -18.66
N TYR A 312 -1.05 -2.64 -18.35
CA TYR A 312 -0.47 -1.40 -17.81
C TYR A 312 -0.19 -0.46 -18.99
N LEU A 313 -1.04 0.55 -19.20
CA LEU A 313 -1.00 1.44 -20.38
C LEU A 313 -1.05 0.70 -21.72
N GLY A 314 -1.68 -0.47 -21.77
CA GLY A 314 -1.67 -1.35 -22.95
C GLY A 314 -0.52 -2.35 -23.02
N GLN A 315 0.29 -2.48 -21.97
CA GLN A 315 1.45 -3.37 -21.91
C GLN A 315 1.23 -4.53 -20.93
N ASP A 316 1.88 -5.66 -21.19
CA ASP A 316 1.91 -6.81 -20.29
C ASP A 316 3.19 -6.83 -19.47
N LEU A 317 3.10 -6.41 -18.21
CA LEU A 317 4.24 -6.46 -17.27
C LEU A 317 4.73 -7.88 -17.00
N SER A 318 3.90 -8.91 -17.20
CA SER A 318 4.31 -10.30 -16.96
C SER A 318 5.04 -10.94 -18.13
N HIS A 319 4.98 -10.34 -19.33
CA HIS A 319 5.48 -10.93 -20.58
C HIS A 319 4.88 -12.32 -20.92
N THR A 320 3.67 -12.61 -20.45
CA THR A 320 3.02 -13.93 -20.64
C THR A 320 1.79 -13.89 -21.57
N GLY A 321 1.42 -12.72 -22.06
CA GLY A 321 0.17 -12.39 -22.72
C GLY A 321 -1.03 -12.23 -21.78
N LEU A 322 -0.91 -12.62 -20.50
CA LEU A 322 -2.03 -12.64 -19.55
C LEU A 322 -2.38 -11.24 -19.03
N GLY A 323 -1.39 -10.34 -18.91
CA GLY A 323 -1.64 -8.96 -18.46
C GLY A 323 -2.52 -8.15 -19.42
N LEU A 324 -2.61 -8.53 -20.70
CA LEU A 324 -3.46 -7.82 -21.69
C LEU A 324 -4.93 -8.22 -21.63
N SER A 325 -5.33 -9.18 -20.80
CA SER A 325 -6.71 -9.65 -20.75
C SER A 325 -7.59 -8.92 -19.73
N TRP A 326 -7.06 -7.93 -19.03
CA TRP A 326 -7.73 -7.18 -17.97
C TRP A 326 -7.12 -5.80 -17.81
N ASP A 327 -7.83 -4.87 -17.19
CA ASP A 327 -7.33 -3.53 -16.90
C ASP A 327 -6.47 -3.50 -15.65
N TYR A 328 -5.18 -3.14 -15.81
CA TYR A 328 -4.22 -3.13 -14.71
C TYR A 328 -4.67 -2.26 -13.54
N ILE A 329 -5.06 -1.02 -13.83
CA ILE A 329 -5.35 0.00 -12.81
C ILE A 329 -6.67 -0.32 -12.09
N ILE A 330 -7.67 -0.89 -12.77
CA ILE A 330 -8.89 -1.31 -12.08
C ILE A 330 -8.59 -2.40 -11.03
N VAL A 331 -7.68 -3.32 -11.33
CA VAL A 331 -7.41 -4.47 -10.46
C VAL A 331 -6.36 -4.14 -9.40
N HIS A 332 -5.26 -3.50 -9.76
CA HIS A 332 -4.20 -3.12 -8.85
C HIS A 332 -4.70 -2.08 -7.84
N GLU A 333 -5.10 -0.89 -8.30
CA GLU A 333 -5.49 0.19 -7.40
C GLU A 333 -6.70 -0.19 -6.51
N SER A 334 -7.61 -1.04 -6.98
CA SER A 334 -8.70 -1.54 -6.15
C SER A 334 -8.31 -2.66 -5.18
N GLY A 335 -7.21 -3.35 -5.44
CA GLY A 335 -6.63 -4.33 -4.51
C GLY A 335 -6.20 -3.66 -3.21
N HIS A 336 -5.76 -2.41 -3.28
CA HIS A 336 -5.41 -1.62 -2.12
C HIS A 336 -6.55 -1.35 -1.15
N GLU A 337 -7.80 -1.43 -1.62
CA GLU A 337 -8.96 -1.31 -0.74
C GLU A 337 -8.95 -2.41 0.35
N TRP A 338 -8.30 -3.55 0.11
CA TRP A 338 -8.01 -4.59 1.11
C TRP A 338 -6.59 -4.46 1.71
N PHE A 339 -5.58 -4.12 0.91
CA PHE A 339 -4.17 -4.07 1.32
C PHE A 339 -3.53 -2.73 0.97
N GLY A 340 -3.53 -1.76 1.88
CA GLY A 340 -3.38 -0.35 1.52
C GLY A 340 -4.19 0.47 2.51
N ASN A 341 -5.51 0.35 2.33
CA ASN A 341 -6.50 1.17 3.01
C ASN A 341 -7.13 0.41 4.19
N ASN A 342 -7.47 -0.88 4.02
CA ASN A 342 -8.07 -1.66 5.11
C ASN A 342 -7.01 -2.20 6.07
N ILE A 343 -5.84 -2.53 5.54
CA ILE A 343 -4.65 -2.90 6.30
C ILE A 343 -3.55 -1.95 5.87
N THR A 344 -3.25 -0.97 6.71
CA THR A 344 -2.36 0.14 6.35
C THR A 344 -1.01 -0.02 7.03
N ALA A 345 0.11 0.16 6.34
CA ALA A 345 1.41 0.15 7.01
C ALA A 345 1.53 1.36 7.95
N LYS A 346 2.12 1.18 9.15
CA LYS A 346 2.35 2.27 10.10
C LYS A 346 3.49 3.20 9.71
N ASP A 347 4.37 2.70 8.85
CA ASP A 347 5.59 3.38 8.44
C ASP A 347 5.84 3.02 6.96
N PRO A 348 6.22 3.99 6.12
CA PRO A 348 6.51 3.73 4.70
C PRO A 348 7.65 2.72 4.49
N ALA A 349 8.48 2.44 5.50
CA ALA A 349 9.46 1.36 5.44
C ALA A 349 8.82 -0.02 5.19
N ASP A 350 7.55 -0.20 5.57
CA ASP A 350 6.75 -1.42 5.39
C ASP A 350 5.79 -1.34 4.18
N MET A 351 6.04 -0.47 3.21
CA MET A 351 5.21 -0.31 1.99
C MET A 351 4.94 -1.62 1.22
N TRP A 352 5.79 -2.64 1.39
CA TRP A 352 5.56 -3.97 0.85
C TRP A 352 4.23 -4.62 1.29
N VAL A 353 3.68 -4.22 2.44
CA VAL A 353 2.36 -4.69 2.90
C VAL A 353 1.24 -4.21 1.98
N HIS A 354 1.39 -3.00 1.42
CA HIS A 354 0.50 -2.48 0.40
C HIS A 354 0.83 -3.14 -0.94
N GLU A 355 2.04 -2.89 -1.43
CA GLU A 355 2.37 -3.16 -2.83
C GLU A 355 2.60 -4.62 -3.16
N GLY A 356 3.18 -5.38 -2.21
CA GLY A 356 3.42 -6.80 -2.39
C GLY A 356 2.11 -7.59 -2.44
N PHE A 357 1.14 -7.26 -1.58
CA PHE A 357 -0.16 -7.93 -1.57
C PHE A 357 -1.04 -7.49 -2.74
N THR A 358 -1.05 -6.20 -3.09
CA THR A 358 -1.79 -5.73 -4.25
C THR A 358 -1.23 -6.33 -5.54
N SER A 359 0.10 -6.35 -5.72
CA SER A 359 0.73 -7.02 -6.86
C SER A 359 0.46 -8.53 -6.88
N TYR A 360 0.37 -9.18 -5.71
CA TYR A 360 -0.04 -10.58 -5.61
C TYR A 360 -1.50 -10.79 -6.04
N SER A 361 -2.37 -9.84 -5.71
CA SER A 361 -3.80 -9.88 -6.05
C SER A 361 -4.05 -9.90 -7.56
N GLU A 362 -3.16 -9.32 -8.36
CA GLU A 362 -3.21 -9.39 -9.83
C GLU A 362 -3.16 -10.84 -10.33
N GLY A 363 -2.25 -11.65 -9.77
CA GLY A 363 -2.14 -13.07 -10.07
C GLY A 363 -3.38 -13.86 -9.63
N ILE A 364 -3.95 -13.51 -8.48
CA ILE A 364 -5.21 -14.07 -7.98
C ILE A 364 -6.37 -13.72 -8.91
N TYR A 365 -6.41 -12.48 -9.42
CA TYR A 365 -7.42 -12.06 -10.39
C TYR A 365 -7.31 -12.86 -11.69
N VAL A 366 -6.09 -13.02 -12.23
CA VAL A 366 -5.85 -13.89 -13.40
C VAL A 366 -6.29 -15.33 -13.10
N GLU A 367 -6.07 -15.84 -11.89
CA GLU A 367 -6.55 -17.16 -11.46
C GLU A 367 -8.08 -17.25 -11.43
N CYS A 368 -8.79 -16.25 -10.90
CA CYS A 368 -10.26 -16.20 -10.95
C CYS A 368 -10.78 -16.24 -12.39
N GLN A 369 -10.14 -15.51 -13.31
CA GLN A 369 -10.61 -15.39 -14.70
C GLN A 369 -10.19 -16.56 -15.61
N LYS A 370 -9.01 -17.16 -15.36
CA LYS A 370 -8.36 -18.10 -16.30
C LYS A 370 -7.79 -19.35 -15.64
N GLY A 371 -7.99 -19.54 -14.35
CA GLY A 371 -7.57 -20.70 -13.58
C GLY A 371 -6.16 -20.56 -12.97
N LYS A 372 -5.90 -21.38 -11.95
CA LYS A 372 -4.69 -21.34 -11.11
C LYS A 372 -3.37 -21.36 -11.89
N ALA A 373 -3.28 -22.18 -12.94
CA ALA A 373 -2.07 -22.26 -13.76
C ALA A 373 -1.75 -20.95 -14.49
N ALA A 374 -2.77 -20.19 -14.90
CA ALA A 374 -2.59 -18.88 -15.51
C ALA A 374 -2.14 -17.84 -14.47
N GLY A 375 -2.76 -17.80 -13.29
CA GLY A 375 -2.34 -16.90 -12.21
C GLY A 375 -0.89 -17.14 -11.78
N ALA A 376 -0.51 -18.40 -11.57
CA ALA A 376 0.87 -18.77 -11.28
C ALA A 376 1.84 -18.36 -12.42
N ARG A 377 1.45 -18.54 -13.68
CA ARG A 377 2.27 -18.12 -14.83
C ARG A 377 2.46 -16.60 -14.86
N TYR A 378 1.41 -15.83 -14.60
CA TYR A 378 1.47 -14.37 -14.51
C TYR A 378 2.47 -13.92 -13.44
N LEU A 379 2.34 -14.44 -12.21
CA LEU A 379 3.22 -14.09 -11.08
C LEU A 379 4.69 -14.44 -11.37
N ARG A 380 4.96 -15.62 -11.96
CA ARG A 380 6.32 -15.98 -12.38
C ARG A 380 6.87 -15.05 -13.46
N GLY A 381 6.02 -14.55 -14.36
CA GLY A 381 6.38 -13.60 -15.40
C GLY A 381 6.89 -12.27 -14.84
N LEU A 382 6.25 -11.77 -13.78
CA LEU A 382 6.66 -10.52 -13.10
C LEU A 382 8.10 -10.56 -12.57
N ARG A 383 8.69 -11.76 -12.37
CA ARG A 383 10.08 -11.90 -11.92
C ARG A 383 11.09 -11.23 -12.85
N ALA A 384 10.74 -11.03 -14.12
CA ALA A 384 11.59 -10.35 -15.09
C ALA A 384 11.84 -8.88 -14.76
N ASN A 385 10.98 -8.28 -13.92
CA ASN A 385 11.07 -6.87 -13.51
C ASN A 385 11.73 -6.69 -12.14
N ILE A 386 12.22 -7.78 -11.51
CA ILE A 386 12.87 -7.70 -10.20
C ILE A 386 14.33 -7.26 -10.39
N GLU A 387 14.71 -6.13 -9.78
CA GLU A 387 16.04 -5.55 -9.91
C GLU A 387 17.01 -6.05 -8.84
N ASN A 388 16.53 -6.29 -7.62
CA ASN A 388 17.33 -6.54 -6.40
C ASN A 388 18.39 -5.45 -6.16
N ASP A 389 18.03 -4.19 -6.35
CA ASP A 389 18.90 -3.03 -6.20
C ASP A 389 19.22 -2.71 -4.72
N ARG A 390 18.22 -2.83 -3.83
CA ARG A 390 18.32 -2.61 -2.39
C ARG A 390 17.27 -3.43 -1.63
N PRO A 391 17.30 -3.48 -0.28
CA PRO A 391 16.24 -4.11 0.50
C PRO A 391 14.84 -3.54 0.18
N VAL A 392 13.82 -4.40 0.24
CA VAL A 392 12.41 -4.01 0.04
C VAL A 392 11.89 -3.23 1.24
N VAL A 393 12.29 -3.62 2.45
CA VAL A 393 11.99 -2.84 3.66
C VAL A 393 12.93 -1.64 3.73
N GLY A 394 12.35 -0.46 3.95
CA GLY A 394 13.07 0.80 4.12
C GLY A 394 13.66 0.99 5.52
N VAL A 395 14.00 2.23 5.86
CA VAL A 395 14.46 2.61 7.20
C VAL A 395 13.31 3.21 8.01
N PHE A 396 12.96 2.55 9.11
CA PHE A 396 11.89 2.97 10.02
C PHE A 396 12.17 4.30 10.74
N GLY A 397 11.10 5.00 11.11
CA GLY A 397 11.13 6.23 11.91
C GLY A 397 11.59 7.47 11.14
N VAL A 398 11.75 7.34 9.83
CA VAL A 398 12.00 8.41 8.87
C VAL A 398 11.10 8.17 7.66
N ASN A 399 10.75 9.22 6.92
CA ASN A 399 9.89 9.10 5.74
C ASN A 399 10.64 8.44 4.59
N ASN A 400 10.81 7.11 4.65
CA ASN A 400 11.63 6.35 3.72
C ASN A 400 11.03 4.98 3.38
N GLU A 401 10.82 4.77 2.09
CA GLU A 401 10.52 3.47 1.51
C GLU A 401 11.80 2.72 1.09
N GLY A 402 11.68 1.41 0.92
CA GLY A 402 12.72 0.55 0.37
C GLY A 402 12.67 0.46 -1.16
N SER A 403 13.08 -0.68 -1.71
CA SER A 403 13.09 -0.94 -3.15
C SER A 403 11.69 -1.03 -3.77
N GLY A 404 11.55 -0.59 -5.03
CA GLY A 404 10.39 -0.87 -5.88
C GLY A 404 10.18 -2.37 -6.15
N ASP A 405 11.14 -3.23 -5.81
CA ASP A 405 10.93 -4.68 -5.77
C ASP A 405 9.78 -5.09 -4.83
N MET A 406 9.30 -4.21 -3.95
CA MET A 406 8.11 -4.43 -3.13
C MET A 406 6.91 -4.95 -3.94
N TYR A 407 6.77 -4.53 -5.20
CA TYR A 407 5.75 -5.04 -6.12
C TYR A 407 6.07 -6.48 -6.55
N TYR A 408 7.03 -6.64 -7.46
CA TYR A 408 7.25 -7.90 -8.17
C TYR A 408 7.88 -8.98 -7.30
N LYS A 409 8.82 -8.61 -6.42
CA LYS A 409 9.46 -9.51 -5.46
C LYS A 409 8.53 -9.80 -4.29
N GLY A 410 7.78 -8.82 -3.79
CA GLY A 410 6.74 -9.01 -2.77
C GLY A 410 5.67 -10.01 -3.23
N ALA A 411 5.14 -9.83 -4.45
CA ALA A 411 4.17 -10.76 -5.02
C ALA A 411 4.73 -12.19 -5.18
N ASN A 412 5.97 -12.33 -5.64
CA ASN A 412 6.62 -13.64 -5.80
C ASN A 412 7.01 -14.29 -4.47
N MET A 413 7.30 -13.50 -3.44
CA MET A 413 7.47 -13.97 -2.07
C MET A 413 6.16 -14.55 -1.54
N LEU A 414 5.04 -13.82 -1.64
CA LEU A 414 3.72 -14.31 -1.23
C LEU A 414 3.29 -15.56 -2.01
N HIS A 415 3.59 -15.60 -3.31
CA HIS A 415 3.39 -16.80 -4.13
C HIS A 415 4.21 -17.98 -3.63
N THR A 416 5.49 -17.76 -3.31
CA THR A 416 6.35 -18.78 -2.69
C THR A 416 5.78 -19.26 -1.36
N VAL A 417 5.26 -18.35 -0.52
CA VAL A 417 4.60 -18.68 0.76
C VAL A 417 3.35 -19.55 0.53
N ARG A 418 2.47 -19.22 -0.42
CA ARG A 418 1.33 -20.10 -0.80
C ARG A 418 1.80 -21.51 -1.11
N HIS A 419 2.92 -21.64 -1.82
CA HIS A 419 3.49 -22.93 -2.16
C HIS A 419 4.20 -23.62 -1.00
N ILE A 420 4.74 -22.91 -0.02
CA ILE A 420 5.19 -23.51 1.25
C ILE A 420 3.99 -24.07 2.03
N VAL A 421 2.90 -23.31 2.12
CA VAL A 421 1.65 -23.71 2.80
C VAL A 421 1.03 -24.95 2.17
N ALA A 422 1.10 -25.08 0.84
CA ALA A 422 0.67 -26.28 0.11
C ALA A 422 -0.83 -26.61 0.18
N ASP A 423 -1.66 -25.69 0.64
CA ASP A 423 -3.10 -25.84 0.83
C ASP A 423 -3.78 -24.52 0.46
N ASP A 424 -4.49 -24.51 -0.67
CA ASP A 424 -5.12 -23.30 -1.20
C ASP A 424 -6.28 -22.82 -0.33
N ALA A 425 -7.02 -23.73 0.30
CA ALA A 425 -8.11 -23.36 1.19
C ALA A 425 -7.53 -22.66 2.43
N LYS A 426 -6.47 -23.24 3.01
CA LYS A 426 -5.75 -22.63 4.12
C LYS A 426 -5.14 -21.29 3.74
N TRP A 427 -4.49 -21.19 2.57
CA TRP A 427 -3.92 -19.92 2.11
C TRP A 427 -4.98 -18.83 1.93
N LYS A 428 -6.12 -19.18 1.33
CA LYS A 428 -7.26 -18.27 1.22
C LYS A 428 -7.79 -17.84 2.60
N ASP A 429 -7.91 -18.76 3.55
CA ASP A 429 -8.33 -18.43 4.91
C ASP A 429 -7.35 -17.50 5.63
N ILE A 430 -6.04 -17.63 5.37
CA ILE A 430 -5.01 -16.69 5.87
C ILE A 430 -5.28 -15.29 5.33
N LEU A 431 -5.50 -15.13 4.01
CA LEU A 431 -5.73 -13.82 3.39
C LEU A 431 -7.05 -13.17 3.84
N ARG A 432 -8.13 -13.96 3.97
CA ARG A 432 -9.40 -13.50 4.55
C ARG A 432 -9.24 -13.12 6.01
N GLY A 433 -8.46 -13.90 6.75
CA GLY A 433 -8.20 -13.67 8.16
C GLY A 433 -7.35 -12.44 8.44
N LEU A 434 -6.39 -12.10 7.56
CA LEU A 434 -5.67 -10.82 7.62
C LEU A 434 -6.66 -9.64 7.58
N ASN A 435 -7.55 -9.66 6.57
CA ASN A 435 -8.52 -8.60 6.32
C ASN A 435 -9.61 -8.47 7.38
N SER A 436 -9.89 -9.53 8.15
CA SER A 436 -10.80 -9.47 9.29
C SER A 436 -10.10 -9.10 10.60
N THR A 437 -8.88 -9.61 10.83
CA THR A 437 -8.11 -9.38 12.07
C THR A 437 -7.58 -7.95 12.14
N PHE A 438 -7.04 -7.46 11.04
CA PHE A 438 -6.47 -6.12 10.91
C PHE A 438 -7.41 -5.16 10.19
N ARG A 439 -8.72 -5.42 10.22
CA ARG A 439 -9.72 -4.61 9.54
C ARG A 439 -9.67 -3.16 10.01
N ARG A 440 -9.47 -2.22 9.08
CA ARG A 440 -9.40 -0.76 9.29
C ARG A 440 -8.39 -0.40 10.38
N GLN A 441 -7.19 -0.94 10.27
CA GLN A 441 -6.10 -0.72 11.23
C GLN A 441 -4.79 -0.45 10.50
N THR A 442 -3.98 0.40 11.12
CA THR A 442 -2.56 0.48 10.81
C THR A 442 -1.80 -0.68 11.47
N VAL A 443 -0.84 -1.29 10.77
CA VAL A 443 -0.04 -2.46 11.17
C VAL A 443 1.45 -2.26 10.87
N SER A 444 2.30 -2.98 11.58
CA SER A 444 3.70 -3.20 11.16
C SER A 444 3.81 -4.43 10.27
N GLY A 445 4.83 -4.49 9.41
CA GLY A 445 5.16 -5.67 8.62
C GLY A 445 5.34 -6.90 9.50
N GLU A 446 5.99 -6.76 10.66
CA GLU A 446 6.17 -7.85 11.64
C GLU A 446 4.82 -8.45 12.11
N GLN A 447 3.78 -7.62 12.32
CA GLN A 447 2.46 -8.13 12.68
C GLN A 447 1.87 -9.00 11.57
N VAL A 448 2.04 -8.60 10.30
CA VAL A 448 1.58 -9.35 9.13
C VAL A 448 2.37 -10.66 8.98
N GLU A 449 3.70 -10.61 9.04
CA GLU A 449 4.58 -11.79 8.95
C GLU A 449 4.26 -12.82 10.03
N ARG A 450 4.09 -12.35 11.28
CA ARG A 450 3.78 -13.19 12.43
C ARG A 450 2.40 -13.83 12.29
N TYR A 451 1.40 -13.06 11.86
CA TYR A 451 0.06 -13.59 11.60
C TYR A 451 0.11 -14.71 10.57
N ILE A 452 0.77 -14.47 9.42
CA ILE A 452 0.86 -15.47 8.35
C ILE A 452 1.57 -16.73 8.84
N SER A 453 2.69 -16.60 9.55
CA SER A 453 3.43 -17.74 10.10
C SER A 453 2.58 -18.57 11.07
N GLN A 454 1.86 -17.91 11.98
CA GLN A 454 0.99 -18.57 12.95
C GLN A 454 -0.13 -19.33 12.27
N GLN A 455 -0.85 -18.69 11.33
CA GLN A 455 -1.96 -19.32 10.64
C GLN A 455 -1.48 -20.40 9.64
N ALA A 456 -0.33 -20.22 9.01
CA ALA A 456 0.32 -21.23 8.16
C ALA A 456 0.78 -22.46 8.96
N GLY A 457 1.03 -22.32 10.26
CA GLY A 457 1.54 -23.39 11.12
C GLY A 457 3.01 -23.74 10.87
N THR A 458 3.77 -22.80 10.29
CA THR A 458 5.22 -22.91 10.07
C THR A 458 5.85 -21.55 10.27
N ASP A 459 7.05 -21.51 10.84
CA ASP A 459 7.81 -20.27 10.95
C ASP A 459 8.29 -19.85 9.55
N LEU A 460 7.89 -18.64 9.13
CA LEU A 460 8.28 -18.06 7.84
C LEU A 460 9.21 -16.86 8.02
N SER A 461 9.64 -16.55 9.24
CA SER A 461 10.48 -15.37 9.55
C SER A 461 11.73 -15.30 8.68
N LYS A 462 12.39 -16.44 8.42
CA LYS A 462 13.56 -16.50 7.55
C LYS A 462 13.22 -16.33 6.07
N VAL A 463 12.02 -16.73 5.63
CA VAL A 463 11.53 -16.50 4.27
C VAL A 463 11.27 -15.01 4.08
N PHE A 464 10.54 -14.36 4.99
CA PHE A 464 10.31 -12.91 4.94
C PHE A 464 11.62 -12.13 5.02
N ALA A 465 12.47 -12.40 6.00
CA ALA A 465 13.76 -11.73 6.13
C ALA A 465 14.60 -11.84 4.85
N GLN A 466 14.64 -13.02 4.22
CA GLN A 466 15.36 -13.25 2.99
C GLN A 466 14.92 -12.33 1.85
N TYR A 467 13.61 -12.26 1.58
CA TYR A 467 13.08 -11.50 0.45
C TYR A 467 12.91 -10.01 0.76
N LEU A 468 12.65 -9.64 2.00
CA LEU A 468 12.34 -8.27 2.39
C LEU A 468 13.58 -7.46 2.78
N THR A 469 14.51 -8.05 3.52
CA THR A 469 15.62 -7.31 4.13
C THR A 469 16.94 -7.42 3.38
N THR A 470 16.97 -8.18 2.27
CA THR A 470 18.17 -8.39 1.47
C THR A 470 17.88 -8.36 -0.03
N THR A 471 18.92 -8.10 -0.82
CA THR A 471 18.90 -8.22 -2.29
C THR A 471 19.15 -9.66 -2.78
N LYS A 472 19.33 -10.62 -1.86
CA LYS A 472 19.74 -11.98 -2.21
C LYS A 472 18.52 -12.81 -2.64
N ILE A 473 18.61 -13.48 -3.79
CA ILE A 473 17.68 -14.56 -4.17
C ILE A 473 18.25 -15.90 -3.67
N PRO A 474 17.48 -16.73 -2.93
CA PRO A 474 17.94 -18.04 -2.48
C PRO A 474 18.42 -18.91 -3.64
N ALA A 475 19.63 -19.45 -3.52
CA ALA A 475 20.21 -20.36 -4.50
C ALA A 475 20.17 -21.80 -3.98
N PHE A 476 19.38 -22.64 -4.65
CA PHE A 476 19.36 -24.09 -4.42
C PHE A 476 20.54 -24.73 -5.15
N GLN A 477 21.57 -25.07 -4.38
CA GLN A 477 22.74 -25.78 -4.90
C GLN A 477 22.55 -27.28 -4.75
N TYR A 478 22.76 -28.03 -5.83
CA TYR A 478 22.67 -29.49 -5.78
C TYR A 478 23.67 -30.21 -6.69
N ARG A 479 23.97 -31.46 -6.34
CA ARG A 479 24.67 -32.43 -7.20
C ARG A 479 24.11 -33.83 -7.00
N LEU A 480 24.28 -34.68 -8.00
CA LEU A 480 23.94 -36.11 -7.93
C LEU A 480 25.22 -36.92 -7.69
N ASP A 481 25.16 -37.85 -6.74
CA ASP A 481 26.21 -38.81 -6.41
C ASP A 481 25.59 -40.22 -6.43
N GLY A 482 25.59 -40.83 -7.62
CA GLY A 482 24.75 -42.00 -7.92
C GLY A 482 23.27 -41.69 -7.66
N GLN A 483 22.63 -42.47 -6.80
CA GLN A 483 21.23 -42.28 -6.37
C GLN A 483 21.08 -41.28 -5.21
N THR A 484 22.12 -40.51 -4.88
CA THR A 484 22.08 -39.56 -3.76
C THR A 484 21.98 -38.14 -4.28
N LEU A 485 20.92 -37.42 -3.89
CA LEU A 485 20.86 -35.96 -4.03
C LEU A 485 21.66 -35.34 -2.90
N VAL A 486 22.67 -34.54 -3.23
CA VAL A 486 23.43 -33.75 -2.28
C VAL A 486 23.11 -32.29 -2.52
N TYR A 487 22.60 -31.57 -1.52
CA TYR A 487 22.00 -30.25 -1.71
C TYR A 487 22.16 -29.33 -0.51
N ARG A 488 22.00 -28.01 -0.72
CA ARG A 488 21.93 -26.97 0.32
C ARG A 488 21.30 -25.69 -0.21
N TRP A 489 20.95 -24.79 0.70
CA TRP A 489 20.78 -23.37 0.40
C TRP A 489 22.12 -22.65 0.37
N SER A 490 22.23 -21.68 -0.52
CA SER A 490 23.33 -20.70 -0.62
C SER A 490 22.76 -19.34 -1.04
N ASN A 491 23.53 -18.26 -0.90
CA ASN A 491 23.04 -16.90 -1.10
C ASN A 491 21.82 -16.56 -0.23
N VAL A 492 21.85 -16.96 1.04
CA VAL A 492 20.73 -16.81 1.97
C VAL A 492 21.15 -16.10 3.26
N VAL A 493 20.16 -15.67 4.04
CA VAL A 493 20.34 -15.20 5.42
C VAL A 493 20.71 -16.35 6.36
N ASP A 494 21.30 -16.02 7.50
CA ASP A 494 21.68 -17.02 8.49
C ASP A 494 20.44 -17.73 9.07
N GLY A 495 20.54 -19.06 9.14
CA GLY A 495 19.46 -19.93 9.61
C GLY A 495 18.34 -20.15 8.60
N PHE A 496 18.50 -19.77 7.33
CA PHE A 496 17.50 -20.01 6.29
C PHE A 496 17.26 -21.50 6.03
N ASP A 497 15.99 -21.90 6.08
CA ASP A 497 15.54 -23.29 6.10
C ASP A 497 14.26 -23.53 5.27
N MET A 498 14.01 -22.66 4.28
CA MET A 498 12.81 -22.74 3.44
C MET A 498 12.68 -24.14 2.80
N PRO A 499 11.54 -24.82 2.94
CA PRO A 499 11.33 -26.09 2.26
C PRO A 499 11.22 -25.87 0.75
N LEU A 500 11.63 -26.86 -0.04
CA LEU A 500 11.64 -26.78 -1.50
C LEU A 500 10.97 -27.99 -2.12
N ARG A 501 10.05 -27.78 -3.06
CA ARG A 501 9.56 -28.85 -3.92
C ARG A 501 10.48 -29.04 -5.12
N VAL A 502 10.88 -30.27 -5.35
CA VAL A 502 11.65 -30.69 -6.52
C VAL A 502 11.01 -31.93 -7.12
N ALA A 503 11.01 -32.05 -8.45
CA ALA A 503 10.70 -33.28 -9.14
C ALA A 503 12.00 -34.00 -9.51
N VAL A 504 12.08 -35.28 -9.22
CA VAL A 504 13.20 -36.14 -9.61
C VAL A 504 12.66 -37.28 -10.45
N GLY A 505 13.06 -37.33 -11.73
CA GLY A 505 12.49 -38.30 -12.68
C GLY A 505 10.96 -38.18 -12.82
N GLY A 506 10.42 -36.96 -12.68
CA GLY A 506 8.97 -36.69 -12.72
C GLY A 506 8.21 -36.94 -11.42
N THR A 507 8.84 -37.53 -10.40
CA THR A 507 8.21 -37.73 -9.08
C THR A 507 8.45 -36.52 -8.19
N PRO A 508 7.42 -35.89 -7.59
CA PRO A 508 7.58 -34.74 -6.70
C PRO A 508 8.11 -35.15 -5.31
N TRP A 509 8.99 -34.32 -4.77
CA TRP A 509 9.63 -34.46 -3.45
C TRP A 509 9.60 -33.11 -2.74
N LEU A 510 9.29 -33.14 -1.44
CA LEU A 510 9.52 -32.01 -0.55
C LEU A 510 10.82 -32.25 0.22
N ILE A 511 11.81 -31.40 -0.02
CA ILE A 511 13.09 -31.41 0.70
C ILE A 511 13.16 -30.20 1.64
N ARG A 512 14.01 -30.28 2.66
CA ARG A 512 14.25 -29.21 3.65
C ARG A 512 15.74 -28.87 3.70
N PRO A 513 16.25 -28.13 2.70
CA PRO A 513 17.65 -27.74 2.67
C PRO A 513 17.97 -26.83 3.85
N GLY A 514 19.12 -27.03 4.48
CA GLY A 514 19.79 -26.03 5.31
C GLY A 514 20.94 -25.37 4.55
N THR A 515 21.72 -24.54 5.22
CA THR A 515 22.91 -23.88 4.63
C THR A 515 24.13 -24.81 4.51
N SER A 516 24.12 -25.93 5.23
CA SER A 516 25.12 -26.99 5.13
C SER A 516 24.71 -28.05 4.11
N TRP A 517 25.69 -28.70 3.47
CA TRP A 517 25.43 -29.80 2.55
C TRP A 517 24.70 -30.95 3.25
N GLN A 518 23.54 -31.31 2.73
CA GLN A 518 22.74 -32.45 3.16
C GLN A 518 22.64 -33.49 2.05
N ARG A 519 22.27 -34.71 2.41
CA ARG A 519 22.18 -35.85 1.47
C ARG A 519 20.84 -36.55 1.66
N THR A 520 20.18 -36.88 0.55
CA THR A 520 18.97 -37.71 0.55
C THR A 520 19.09 -38.76 -0.54
N LYS A 521 18.84 -40.03 -0.18
CA LYS A 521 18.79 -41.12 -1.15
C LYS A 521 17.47 -41.03 -1.91
N LEU A 522 17.56 -40.95 -3.23
CA LEU A 522 16.41 -40.96 -4.12
C LEU A 522 16.09 -42.41 -4.54
N PRO A 523 14.85 -42.72 -4.93
CA PRO A 523 14.53 -43.95 -5.67
C PRO A 523 15.42 -44.03 -6.91
N ALA A 524 15.57 -45.23 -7.50
CA ALA A 524 16.43 -45.42 -8.67
C ALA A 524 16.10 -44.43 -9.79
N ILE A 525 16.87 -43.34 -9.80
CA ILE A 525 16.86 -42.32 -10.82
C ILE A 525 17.81 -42.84 -11.89
N GLY A 526 17.32 -43.03 -13.10
CA GLY A 526 18.21 -43.07 -14.26
C GLY A 526 18.89 -41.70 -14.45
N ASP A 527 19.18 -41.33 -15.70
CA ASP A 527 19.75 -40.01 -16.05
C ASP A 527 18.76 -38.83 -15.87
N GLY A 528 17.77 -38.95 -14.98
CA GLY A 528 16.72 -37.98 -14.76
C GLY A 528 17.22 -36.66 -14.15
N ALA A 529 16.72 -35.54 -14.65
CA ALA A 529 17.00 -34.23 -14.10
C ALA A 529 16.26 -33.98 -12.77
N VAL A 530 16.89 -33.22 -11.88
CA VAL A 530 16.23 -32.58 -10.73
C VAL A 530 15.62 -31.28 -11.24
N VAL A 531 14.30 -31.14 -11.13
CA VAL A 531 13.55 -29.97 -11.59
C VAL A 531 12.95 -29.29 -10.37
N VAL A 532 13.31 -28.04 -10.11
CA VAL A 532 12.69 -27.27 -9.03
C VAL A 532 11.28 -26.85 -9.45
N ASP A 533 10.32 -26.93 -8.52
CA ASP A 533 8.98 -26.39 -8.73
C ASP A 533 9.09 -24.89 -9.10
N PRO A 534 8.68 -24.48 -10.31
CA PRO A 534 8.93 -23.14 -10.82
C PRO A 534 8.20 -22.06 -9.99
N ASP A 535 7.22 -22.44 -9.16
CA ASP A 535 6.51 -21.50 -8.32
C ASP A 535 7.28 -21.06 -7.07
N PHE A 536 8.38 -21.73 -6.72
CA PHE A 536 9.33 -21.22 -5.73
C PHE A 536 10.25 -20.17 -6.38
N PHE A 537 10.34 -18.97 -5.80
CA PHE A 537 11.19 -17.91 -6.32
C PHE A 537 12.66 -18.08 -5.88
N VAL A 538 13.37 -18.99 -6.55
CA VAL A 538 14.76 -19.37 -6.23
C VAL A 538 15.60 -19.49 -7.49
N THR A 539 16.92 -19.38 -7.36
CA THR A 539 17.86 -19.79 -8.41
C THR A 539 18.29 -21.24 -8.20
N VAL A 540 18.69 -21.91 -9.28
CA VAL A 540 19.09 -23.32 -9.25
C VAL A 540 20.50 -23.46 -9.80
N GLU A 541 21.38 -24.06 -8.99
CA GLU A 541 22.80 -24.19 -9.30
C GLU A 541 23.22 -25.66 -9.21
N ARG A 542 23.69 -26.23 -10.33
CA ARG A 542 24.25 -27.58 -10.33
C ARG A 542 25.73 -27.50 -9.96
N ALA A 543 26.07 -27.96 -8.77
CA ALA A 543 27.45 -28.03 -8.30
C ALA A 543 28.24 -29.11 -9.06
N SER A 544 29.50 -28.84 -9.36
CA SER A 544 30.40 -29.84 -9.93
C SER A 544 30.61 -30.98 -8.93
N THR A 545 30.71 -32.20 -9.43
CA THR A 545 31.27 -33.29 -8.65
C THR A 545 32.72 -32.91 -8.37
N ALA A 546 33.11 -32.81 -7.10
CA ALA A 546 34.53 -32.65 -6.76
C ALA A 546 35.27 -33.76 -7.50
N GLY A 547 36.15 -33.36 -8.44
CA GLY A 547 36.94 -34.31 -9.19
C GLY A 547 37.63 -35.22 -8.20
N ALA A 548 37.51 -36.53 -8.41
CA ALA A 548 38.42 -37.46 -7.81
C ALA A 548 39.82 -36.93 -8.16
N ALA A 549 40.53 -36.39 -7.16
CA ALA A 549 41.96 -36.21 -7.26
C ALA A 549 42.49 -37.61 -7.59
N SER A 550 42.82 -37.83 -8.86
CA SER A 550 43.58 -38.95 -9.33
C SER A 550 44.97 -38.81 -8.72
N GLY A 551 45.10 -39.14 -7.43
CA GLY A 551 46.38 -39.49 -6.84
C GLY A 551 46.77 -40.85 -7.40
N THR A 552 47.30 -40.86 -8.62
CA THR A 552 48.04 -42.00 -9.15
C THR A 552 49.53 -41.75 -9.00
N ARG A 553 50.10 -42.57 -8.10
CA ARG A 553 51.50 -42.97 -7.87
C ARG A 553 52.43 -42.00 -7.16
#